data_AF-A0A537YJR7-F1
#
_entry.id   AF-A0A537YJR7-F1
#
_cell.length_a   1.000
_cell.length_b   1.000
_cell.length_c   1.000
_cell.angle_alpha   90.00
_cell.angle_beta   90.00
_cell.angle_gamma   90.00
#
_symmetry.space_group_name_H-M   'P 1'
#
loop_
_entity.id
_entity.type
_entity.pdbx_description
1 polymer ?
#
loop_
_entity_poly.entity_id
_entity_poly.type
_entity_poly.pdbx_seq_one_letter_code
_entity_poly.pdbx_strand_id
1 'polypeptide(L)' 'MREIIPDLARGALTTIKAAFLAEVIAVAAGLLIATLRMSKRVIVRLPAILYIDVVRGLPLIVLVSLVAFGLPTIG' A
#
# COMPACT_ATOMS: atom_id res chain seq x y z
N MET A 1 25.91 -23.50 -7.03
CA MET A 1 25.38 -23.29 -5.66
C MET A 1 25.97 -22.06 -4.95
N ARG A 2 27.31 -21.83 -4.96
CA ARG A 2 27.95 -20.70 -4.24
C ARG A 2 27.57 -19.30 -4.74
N GLU A 3 27.12 -19.15 -5.99
CA GLU A 3 26.70 -17.86 -6.56
C GLU A 3 25.23 -17.50 -6.28
N ILE A 4 24.38 -18.44 -5.83
CA ILE A 4 22.96 -18.17 -5.56
C ILE A 4 22.78 -17.43 -4.22
N ILE A 5 23.65 -17.71 -3.25
CA ILE A 5 23.61 -17.10 -1.91
C ILE A 5 23.73 -15.57 -1.96
N PRO A 6 24.70 -14.96 -2.67
CA PRO A 6 24.78 -13.49 -2.75
C PRO A 6 23.56 -12.88 -3.45
N ASP A 7 22.99 -13.53 -4.46
CA ASP A 7 21.79 -13.03 -5.15
C ASP A 7 20.54 -13.11 -4.28
N LEU A 8 20.36 -14.20 -3.53
CA LEU A 8 19.30 -14.30 -2.52
C LEU A 8 19.45 -13.25 -1.42
N ALA A 9 20.68 -13.00 -0.95
CA ALA A 9 20.94 -11.96 0.04
C ALA A 9 20.60 -10.56 -0.50
N ARG A 10 20.91 -10.27 -1.77
CA ARG A 10 20.53 -9.02 -2.44
C ARG A 10 19.01 -8.91 -2.61
N GLY A 11 18.34 -9.99 -2.99
CA GLY A 11 16.88 -10.05 -3.09
C GLY A 11 16.21 -9.78 -1.74
N ALA A 12 16.65 -10.47 -0.68
CA ALA A 12 16.15 -10.27 0.67
C ALA A 12 16.33 -8.81 1.14
N LEU A 13 17.51 -8.21 0.90
CA LEU A 13 17.77 -6.82 1.25
C LEU A 13 16.86 -5.85 0.48
N THR A 14 16.58 -6.15 -0.79
CA THR A 14 15.66 -5.34 -1.61
C THR A 14 14.24 -5.42 -1.05
N THR A 15 13.76 -6.60 -0.69
CA THR A 15 12.44 -6.78 -0.06
C THR A 15 12.34 -6.03 1.25
N ILE A 16 13.36 -6.09 2.11
CA ILE A 16 13.37 -5.36 3.39
C ILE A 16 13.29 -3.85 3.15
N LYS A 17 14.11 -3.32 2.23
CA LYS A 17 14.09 -1.89 1.88
C LYS A 17 12.73 -1.45 1.35
N ALA A 18 12.15 -2.24 0.44
CA ALA A 18 10.85 -1.95 -0.16
C ALA A 18 9.73 -2.01 0.89
N ALA A 19 9.69 -3.07 1.71
CA ALA A 19 8.70 -3.24 2.77
C ALA A 19 8.79 -2.11 3.79
N PHE A 20 10.00 -1.77 4.25
CA PHE A 20 10.20 -0.69 5.22
C PHE A 20 9.70 0.66 4.68
N LEU A 21 10.08 1.03 3.45
CA LEU A 21 9.64 2.29 2.85
C LEU A 21 8.12 2.30 2.62
N ALA A 22 7.56 1.21 2.10
CA ALA A 22 6.13 1.07 1.86
C ALA A 22 5.33 1.17 3.16
N GLU A 23 5.76 0.49 4.23
CA GLU A 23 5.09 0.53 5.53
C GLU A 23 5.16 1.92 6.17
N VAL A 24 6.30 2.60 6.13
CA VAL A 24 6.43 3.97 6.67
C VAL A 24 5.42 4.91 6.00
N ILE A 25 5.31 4.85 4.67
CA ILE A 25 4.34 5.65 3.92
C ILE A 25 2.90 5.23 4.26
N ALA A 26 2.63 3.92 4.29
CA ALA A 26 1.30 3.38 4.59
C ALA A 26 0.83 3.74 6.00
N VAL A 27 1.72 3.73 7.00
CA VAL A 27 1.41 4.14 8.37
C VAL A 27 1.11 5.63 8.44
N ALA A 28 1.94 6.47 7.83
CA ALA A 28 1.72 7.91 7.82
C ALA A 28 0.39 8.28 7.14
N ALA A 29 0.13 7.72 5.95
CA ALA A 29 -1.12 7.93 5.23
C ALA A 29 -2.32 7.32 5.97
N GLY A 30 -2.17 6.10 6.47
CA GLY A 30 -3.21 5.39 7.22
C GLY A 30 -3.61 6.12 8.50
N LEU A 31 -2.64 6.71 9.21
CA LEU A 31 -2.90 7.54 10.39
C LEU A 31 -3.71 8.78 10.01
N LEU A 32 -3.32 9.50 8.95
CA LEU A 32 -4.07 10.66 8.45
C LEU A 32 -5.52 10.26 8.13
N ILE A 33 -5.72 9.19 7.35
CA ILE A 33 -7.05 8.75 6.94
C ILE A 33 -7.88 8.27 8.15
N ALA A 34 -7.26 7.60 9.12
CA ALA A 34 -7.91 7.22 10.37
C ALA A 34 -8.40 8.45 11.15
N THR A 35 -7.61 9.54 11.21
CA THR A 35 -8.07 10.78 11.84
C THR A 35 -9.24 11.41 11.09
N LEU A 36 -9.23 11.41 9.75
CA LEU A 36 -10.35 11.92 8.93
C LEU A 36 -11.64 11.13 9.18
N ARG A 37 -11.54 9.80 9.34
CA ARG A 37 -12.67 8.93 9.69
C ARG A 37 -13.32 9.31 11.02
N MET A 38 -12.56 9.82 11.99
CA MET A 38 -13.10 10.25 13.29
C MET A 38 -13.82 11.60 13.25
N SER A 39 -13.85 12.27 12.09
CA SER A 39 -14.51 13.56 11.94
C SER A 39 -16.02 13.48 12.20
N LYS A 40 -16.55 14.51 12.88
CA LYS A 40 -18.01 14.68 13.07
C LYS A 40 -18.71 15.01 11.76
N ARG A 41 -18.00 15.66 10.82
CA ARG A 41 -18.55 16.08 9.52
C ARG A 41 -18.68 14.87 8.59
N VAL A 42 -19.92 14.55 8.18
CA VAL A 42 -20.21 13.43 7.27
C VAL A 42 -19.40 13.53 5.97
N ILE A 43 -19.27 14.74 5.41
CA ILE A 43 -18.56 14.99 4.14
C ILE A 43 -17.07 14.60 4.22
N VAL A 44 -16.44 14.67 5.40
CA VAL A 44 -15.03 14.27 5.59
C VAL A 44 -14.93 12.79 5.96
N ARG A 45 -15.87 12.31 6.75
CA ARG A 45 -15.90 10.93 7.23
C ARG A 45 -16.22 9.92 6.11
N LEU A 46 -17.16 10.24 5.22
CA LEU A 46 -17.64 9.32 4.19
C LEU A 46 -16.53 8.90 3.21
N PRO A 47 -15.74 9.83 2.63
CA PRO A 47 -14.64 9.47 1.74
C PRO A 47 -13.55 8.64 2.44
N ALA A 48 -13.25 8.95 3.70
CA ALA A 48 -12.28 8.18 4.49
C ALA A 48 -12.76 6.74 4.74
N ILE A 49 -14.05 6.54 5.06
CA ILE A 49 -14.65 5.21 5.18
C ILE A 49 -14.58 4.47 3.85
N LEU A 50 -15.03 5.09 2.76
CA LEU A 50 -15.02 4.47 1.44
C LEU A 50 -13.62 4.01 1.03
N TYR A 51 -12.61 4.86 1.22
CA TYR A 51 -11.22 4.50 0.94
C TYR A 51 -10.78 3.28 1.77
N ILE A 52 -11.03 3.29 3.08
CA ILE A 52 -10.66 2.18 3.98
C ILE A 52 -11.35 0.89 3.55
N ASP A 53 -12.65 0.94 3.27
CA ASP A 53 -13.46 -0.23 2.94
C ASP A 53 -13.05 -0.82 1.58
N VAL A 54 -12.77 0.01 0.57
CA VAL A 54 -12.30 -0.46 -0.74
C VAL A 54 -10.92 -1.08 -0.63
N VAL A 55 -9.96 -0.38 -0.02
CA VAL A 55 -8.57 -0.85 0.07
C VAL A 55 -8.45 -2.10 0.95
N ARG A 56 -9.26 -2.22 2.01
CA ARG A 56 -9.26 -3.41 2.88
C ARG A 56 -10.17 -4.53 2.38
N GLY A 57 -11.18 -4.20 1.59
CA GLY A 57 -12.11 -5.18 1.01
C GLY A 57 -11.55 -5.87 -0.24
N LEU A 58 -10.63 -5.23 -0.95
CA LEU A 58 -9.97 -5.82 -2.10
C LEU A 58 -8.78 -6.70 -1.70
N PRO A 59 -8.61 -7.89 -2.30
CA PRO A 59 -7.39 -8.67 -2.13
C PRO A 59 -6.16 -7.85 -2.57
N LEU A 60 -5.07 -7.92 -1.81
CA LEU A 60 -3.85 -7.14 -2.11
C LEU A 60 -3.34 -7.36 -3.54
N ILE A 61 -3.41 -8.59 -4.04
CA ILE A 61 -3.00 -8.91 -5.41
C ILE A 61 -3.83 -8.16 -6.46
N VAL A 62 -5.12 -7.91 -6.20
CA VAL A 62 -6.00 -7.12 -7.08
C VAL A 62 -5.54 -5.67 -7.10
N LEU A 63 -5.25 -5.09 -5.92
CA LEU A 63 -4.73 -3.72 -5.82
C LEU A 63 -3.40 -3.56 -6.57
N VAL A 64 -2.45 -4.48 -6.35
CA VAL A 64 -1.16 -4.46 -7.04
C VAL A 64 -1.35 -4.63 -8.55
N SER A 65 -2.26 -5.49 -8.99
CA SER A 65 -2.57 -5.68 -10.42
C SER A 65 -3.20 -4.44 -11.05
N LEU A 66 -4.14 -3.78 -10.36
CA LEU A 66 -4.73 -2.51 -10.83
C LEU A 66 -3.68 -1.41 -10.97
N VAL A 67 -2.74 -1.33 -10.03
CA VAL A 67 -1.64 -0.37 -10.09
C VAL A 67 -0.67 -0.74 -11.23
N ALA A 68 -0.27 -2.00 -11.33
CA ALA A 68 0.72 -2.45 -12.30
C ALA A 68 0.21 -2.39 -13.76
N PHE A 69 -1.07 -2.71 -13.99
CA PHE A 69 -1.63 -2.84 -15.34
C PHE A 69 -2.65 -1.76 -15.68
N GLY A 70 -3.35 -1.19 -14.70
CA GLY A 70 -4.39 -0.16 -14.92
C GLY A 70 -3.86 1.27 -15.03
N LEU A 71 -2.87 1.65 -14.21
CA LEU A 71 -2.27 2.99 -14.31
C LEU A 71 -1.65 3.27 -15.69
N PRO A 72 -0.89 2.35 -16.32
CA PRO A 72 -0.33 2.57 -17.65
C PRO A 72 -1.37 2.78 -18.76
N THR A 73 -2.62 2.34 -18.57
CA THR A 73 -3.70 2.51 -19.57
C THR A 73 -4.43 3.85 -19.49
N ILE A 74 -4.24 4.62 -18.41
CA ILE A 74 -4.89 5.94 -18.19
C ILE A 74 -3.91 7.09 -18.48
N GLY A 75 -2.62 6.79 -18.66
CA GLY A 75 -1.56 7.74 -19.02
C GLY A 75 -1.30 7.80 -20.52
#